data_AF-X1SK20-F1
#
_entry.id   AF-X1SK20-F1
#
_cell.length_a   1.000
_cell.length_b   1.000
_cell.length_c   1.000
_cell.angle_alpha   90.00
_cell.angle_beta   90.00
_cell.angle_gamma   90.00
#
_symmetry.space_group_name_H-M   'P 1'
#
loop_
_entity.id
_entity.type
_entity.pdbx_description
1 polymer ?
#
loop_
_entity_poly.entity_id
_entity_poly.type
_entity_poly.pdbx_seq_one_letter_code
_entity_poly.pdbx_strand_id
1 'polypeptide(L)'
;MQALVKRAPELEGVELIHMRVLADADYVKPEMEGHLRLNAFYFGPTTRQAFREGRAVFTPTTFFGVSSLFRDNYLPVDMVVLHLSPPDSGYLSHGSYIGYLTAATECARLVVAEVNDKMLWTYGQDPLHISKLDHIIEVSYPIPELPAEPVLDVHKKIGRYVADLVEDGSTLQIGLGAVPDVVLSFLSGRKGLGVHTEILTNNIVPLIEQGVIT
;
A
#
# COMPACT_ATOMS: atom_id res chain seq x y z
N MET A 1 -2.20 -13.51 -6.81
CA MET A 1 -2.37 -12.97 -8.20
C MET A 1 -1.92 -13.91 -9.32
N GLN A 2 -0.75 -14.55 -9.26
CA GLN A 2 -0.26 -15.42 -10.35
C GLN A 2 -1.25 -16.53 -10.75
N ALA A 3 -1.90 -17.16 -9.75
CA ALA A 3 -2.94 -18.16 -10.00
C ALA A 3 -4.13 -17.61 -10.81
N LEU A 4 -4.54 -16.35 -10.54
CA LEU A 4 -5.62 -15.70 -11.28
C LEU A 4 -5.22 -15.44 -12.73
N VAL A 5 -3.99 -14.96 -12.97
CA VAL A 5 -3.44 -14.76 -14.33
C VAL A 5 -3.43 -16.07 -15.10
N LYS A 6 -2.99 -17.17 -14.48
CA LYS A 6 -2.99 -18.50 -15.11
C LYS A 6 -4.39 -18.98 -15.48
N ARG A 7 -5.39 -18.67 -14.65
CA ARG A 7 -6.80 -19.03 -14.86
C ARG A 7 -7.54 -18.06 -15.78
N ALA A 8 -6.99 -16.88 -16.07
CA ALA A 8 -7.63 -15.82 -16.85
C ALA A 8 -8.27 -16.30 -18.16
N PRO A 9 -7.67 -17.22 -18.95
CA PRO A 9 -8.30 -17.71 -20.19
C PRO A 9 -9.66 -18.41 -20.00
N GLU A 10 -9.98 -18.84 -18.79
CA GLU A 10 -11.26 -19.48 -18.41
C GLU A 10 -12.28 -18.47 -17.84
N LEU A 11 -11.90 -17.20 -17.72
CA LEU A 11 -12.67 -16.14 -17.08
C LEU A 11 -12.99 -15.04 -18.09
N GLU A 12 -14.06 -14.29 -17.84
CA GLU A 12 -14.46 -13.16 -18.69
C GLU A 12 -14.87 -11.98 -17.81
N GLY A 13 -14.42 -10.78 -18.17
CA GLY A 13 -14.88 -9.54 -17.55
C GLY A 13 -14.54 -9.36 -16.07
N VAL A 14 -13.49 -10.00 -15.57
CA VAL A 14 -13.09 -9.87 -14.16
C VAL A 14 -12.43 -8.52 -13.93
N GLU A 15 -13.05 -7.68 -13.11
CA GLU A 15 -12.48 -6.40 -12.71
C GLU A 15 -11.52 -6.57 -11.53
N LEU A 16 -10.36 -5.93 -11.63
CA LEU A 16 -9.36 -5.85 -10.56
C LEU A 16 -9.31 -4.42 -10.05
N ILE A 17 -9.51 -4.24 -8.75
CA ILE A 17 -9.48 -2.92 -8.11
C ILE A 17 -8.30 -2.88 -7.14
N HIS A 18 -7.34 -1.98 -7.39
CA HIS A 18 -6.24 -1.74 -6.46
C HIS A 18 -5.56 -0.38 -6.70
N MET A 19 -4.56 -0.08 -5.89
CA MET A 19 -3.69 1.11 -6.00
C MET A 19 -2.30 0.76 -6.52
N ARG A 20 -1.25 1.45 -6.06
CA ARG A 20 0.13 1.09 -6.40
C ARG A 20 0.44 -0.33 -5.93
N VAL A 21 0.98 -1.13 -6.84
CA VAL A 21 1.56 -2.44 -6.56
C VAL A 21 3.07 -2.39 -6.77
N LEU A 22 3.82 -3.15 -5.99
CA LEU A 22 5.27 -3.36 -6.18
C LEU A 22 5.59 -4.66 -6.92
N ALA A 23 4.61 -5.54 -7.09
CA ALA A 23 4.76 -6.81 -7.79
C ALA A 23 4.62 -6.65 -9.32
N ASP A 24 4.98 -7.71 -10.03
CA ASP A 24 4.73 -7.84 -11.47
C ASP A 24 3.24 -7.69 -11.79
N ALA A 25 2.96 -6.96 -12.86
CA ALA A 25 1.60 -6.62 -13.27
C ALA A 25 1.16 -7.46 -14.49
N ASP A 26 1.41 -8.77 -14.45
CA ASP A 26 1.09 -9.68 -15.55
C ASP A 26 -0.40 -9.70 -15.90
N TYR A 27 -1.25 -9.40 -14.92
CA TYR A 27 -2.70 -9.25 -15.08
C TYR A 27 -3.12 -8.02 -15.90
N VAL A 28 -2.18 -7.15 -16.29
CA VAL A 28 -2.40 -6.07 -17.25
C VAL A 28 -1.57 -6.24 -18.52
N LYS A 29 -1.19 -7.46 -18.91
CA LYS A 29 -0.60 -7.69 -20.24
C LYS A 29 -1.69 -7.73 -21.33
N PRO A 30 -1.35 -7.51 -22.62
CA PRO A 30 -2.33 -7.56 -23.72
C PRO A 30 -3.12 -8.87 -23.79
N GLU A 31 -2.51 -10.00 -23.42
CA GLU A 31 -3.15 -11.32 -23.41
C GLU A 31 -4.30 -11.43 -22.40
N MET A 32 -4.42 -10.48 -21.47
CA MET A 32 -5.49 -10.43 -20.47
C MET A 32 -6.74 -9.70 -20.97
N GLU A 33 -6.70 -9.08 -22.15
CA GLU A 33 -7.84 -8.35 -22.70
C GLU A 33 -9.07 -9.28 -22.87
N GLY A 34 -10.24 -8.79 -22.45
CA GLY A 34 -11.47 -9.59 -22.35
C GLY A 34 -11.58 -10.46 -21.09
N HIS A 35 -10.45 -10.84 -20.48
CA HIS A 35 -10.40 -11.71 -19.30
C HIS A 35 -10.34 -10.91 -17.99
N LEU A 36 -9.28 -10.11 -17.83
CA LEU A 36 -9.02 -9.30 -16.65
C LEU A 36 -8.93 -7.83 -17.05
N ARG A 37 -9.51 -6.95 -16.23
CA ARG A 37 -9.42 -5.50 -16.44
C ARG A 37 -9.11 -4.77 -15.15
N LEU A 38 -8.02 -4.01 -15.16
CA LEU A 38 -7.67 -3.17 -14.02
C LEU A 38 -8.52 -1.88 -14.01
N ASN A 39 -9.21 -1.64 -12.90
CA ASN A 39 -9.74 -0.35 -12.49
C ASN A 39 -8.93 0.18 -11.31
N ALA A 40 -8.00 1.10 -11.59
CA ALA A 40 -7.08 1.58 -10.57
C ALA A 40 -7.53 2.90 -9.95
N PHE A 41 -7.30 3.06 -8.65
CA PHE A 41 -7.33 4.39 -7.99
C PHE A 41 -5.98 5.11 -8.10
N TYR A 42 -4.90 4.39 -8.44
CA TYR A 42 -3.57 4.94 -8.64
C TYR A 42 -2.74 4.05 -9.55
N PHE A 43 -2.11 4.61 -10.59
CA PHE A 43 -1.23 3.89 -11.50
C PHE A 43 0.25 4.01 -11.13
N GLY A 44 0.87 2.86 -10.84
CA GLY A 44 2.31 2.73 -10.66
C GLY A 44 3.07 2.55 -11.99
N PRO A 45 4.41 2.43 -11.94
CA PRO A 45 5.23 2.21 -13.13
C PRO A 45 4.81 0.99 -13.96
N THR A 46 4.44 -0.11 -13.29
CA THR A 46 4.09 -1.39 -13.92
C THR A 46 2.73 -1.40 -14.61
N THR A 47 1.81 -0.49 -14.25
CA THR A 47 0.43 -0.49 -14.74
C THR A 47 0.07 0.72 -15.62
N ARG A 48 0.90 1.76 -15.63
CA ARG A 48 0.64 3.01 -16.38
C ARG A 48 0.56 2.81 -17.89
N GLN A 49 1.32 1.88 -18.46
CA GLN A 49 1.28 1.60 -19.89
C GLN A 49 -0.08 1.01 -20.29
N ALA A 50 -0.62 0.08 -19.51
CA ALA A 50 -1.94 -0.51 -19.78
C ALA A 50 -3.05 0.54 -19.82
N PHE A 51 -2.99 1.56 -18.96
CA PHE A 51 -3.92 2.70 -19.02
C PHE A 51 -3.77 3.50 -20.32
N ARG A 52 -2.54 3.85 -20.72
CA ARG A 52 -2.27 4.60 -21.95
C ARG A 52 -2.75 3.87 -23.21
N GLU A 53 -2.73 2.55 -23.18
CA GLU A 53 -3.17 1.67 -24.26
C GLU A 53 -4.67 1.32 -24.18
N GLY A 54 -5.41 1.85 -23.21
CA GLY A 54 -6.86 1.63 -23.06
C GLY A 54 -7.27 0.29 -22.43
N ARG A 55 -6.30 -0.52 -22.01
CA ARG A 55 -6.50 -1.86 -21.40
C ARG A 55 -6.80 -1.80 -19.91
N ALA A 56 -6.60 -0.66 -19.27
CA ALA A 56 -6.98 -0.38 -17.88
C ALA A 56 -7.79 0.92 -17.79
N VAL A 57 -8.58 1.07 -16.72
CA VAL A 57 -9.41 2.25 -16.45
C VAL A 57 -9.01 2.89 -15.11
N PHE A 58 -9.33 4.18 -14.97
CA PHE A 58 -9.02 4.98 -13.80
C PHE A 58 -10.32 5.41 -13.11
N THR A 59 -10.44 5.14 -11.82
CA THR A 59 -11.49 5.76 -10.99
C THR A 59 -10.90 6.93 -10.21
N PRO A 60 -11.21 8.19 -10.58
CA PRO A 60 -10.69 9.36 -9.89
C PRO A 60 -11.38 9.51 -8.52
N THR A 61 -10.57 9.55 -7.46
CA THR A 61 -11.04 9.79 -6.09
C THR A 61 -9.87 10.24 -5.21
N THR A 62 -10.17 10.83 -4.05
CA THR A 62 -9.17 11.00 -2.99
C THR A 62 -8.90 9.67 -2.31
N PHE A 63 -7.72 9.51 -1.71
CA PHE A 63 -7.37 8.26 -1.02
C PHE A 63 -8.33 7.95 0.12
N PHE A 64 -8.65 8.96 0.95
CA PHE A 64 -9.63 8.81 2.02
C PHE A 64 -11.05 8.51 1.52
N GLY A 65 -11.39 8.92 0.29
CA GLY A 65 -12.70 8.69 -0.34
C GLY A 65 -12.90 7.26 -0.83
N VAL A 66 -11.83 6.46 -1.00
CA VAL A 66 -11.94 5.09 -1.53
C VAL A 66 -12.82 4.21 -0.66
N SER A 67 -12.72 4.35 0.67
CA SER A 67 -13.55 3.57 1.60
C SER A 67 -15.05 3.81 1.39
N SER A 68 -15.45 5.04 1.05
CA SER A 68 -16.85 5.38 0.74
C SER A 68 -17.31 4.75 -0.58
N LEU A 69 -16.44 4.60 -1.58
CA LEU A 69 -16.82 3.94 -2.83
C LEU A 69 -17.29 2.49 -2.59
N PHE A 70 -16.68 1.79 -1.64
CA PHE A 70 -17.10 0.45 -1.24
C PHE A 70 -18.35 0.48 -0.35
N ARG A 71 -18.33 1.28 0.72
CA ARG A 71 -19.42 1.32 1.72
C ARG A 71 -20.74 1.85 1.17
N ASP A 72 -20.69 2.81 0.26
CA ASP A 72 -21.85 3.37 -0.42
C ASP A 72 -22.24 2.56 -1.68
N ASN A 73 -21.53 1.44 -1.93
CA ASN A 73 -21.79 0.50 -3.01
C ASN A 73 -21.69 1.11 -4.43
N TYR A 74 -20.90 2.16 -4.60
CA TYR A 74 -20.53 2.68 -5.94
C TYR A 74 -19.55 1.75 -6.66
N LEU A 75 -18.70 1.05 -5.91
CA LEU A 75 -17.83 -0.02 -6.38
C LEU A 75 -18.10 -1.28 -5.52
N PRO A 76 -19.02 -2.14 -5.93
CA PRO A 76 -19.28 -3.40 -5.24
C PRO A 76 -18.03 -4.29 -5.19
N VAL A 77 -17.82 -5.00 -4.08
CA VAL A 77 -16.67 -5.89 -3.88
C VAL A 77 -17.16 -7.33 -3.79
N ASP A 78 -16.99 -8.11 -4.86
CA ASP A 78 -17.33 -9.54 -4.83
C ASP A 78 -16.30 -10.35 -4.04
N MET A 79 -15.02 -10.02 -4.17
CA MET A 79 -13.92 -10.70 -3.49
C MET A 79 -12.82 -9.71 -3.12
N VAL A 80 -12.29 -9.83 -1.91
CA VAL A 80 -11.03 -9.19 -1.50
C VAL A 80 -9.96 -10.26 -1.28
N VAL A 81 -8.74 -9.97 -1.71
CA VAL A 81 -7.56 -10.81 -1.45
C VAL A 81 -6.61 -10.00 -0.57
N LEU A 82 -6.33 -10.50 0.62
CA LEU A 82 -5.49 -9.86 1.64
C LEU A 82 -4.14 -10.56 1.76
N HIS A 83 -3.07 -9.83 2.04
CA HIS A 83 -1.76 -10.40 2.37
C HIS A 83 -1.51 -10.18 3.86
N LEU A 84 -1.54 -11.25 4.65
CA LEU A 84 -1.60 -11.18 6.11
C LEU A 84 -0.45 -11.96 6.78
N SER A 85 -0.16 -11.63 8.04
CA SER A 85 0.71 -12.44 8.91
C SER A 85 0.06 -13.76 9.30
N PRO A 86 0.84 -14.73 9.83
CA PRO A 86 0.26 -15.86 10.54
C PRO A 86 -0.63 -15.40 11.71
N PRO A 87 -1.62 -16.22 12.10
CA PRO A 87 -2.49 -15.86 13.21
C PRO A 87 -1.75 -15.94 14.55
N ASP A 88 -1.98 -14.93 15.40
CA ASP A 88 -1.69 -14.96 16.83
C ASP A 88 -3.01 -14.84 17.61
N SER A 89 -3.29 -15.81 18.48
CA SER A 89 -4.52 -15.85 19.29
C SER A 89 -5.81 -15.69 18.47
N GLY A 90 -5.82 -16.19 17.23
CA GLY A 90 -6.95 -16.11 16.29
C GLY A 90 -6.99 -14.84 15.43
N TYR A 91 -6.05 -13.91 15.61
CA TYR A 91 -5.98 -12.64 14.90
C TYR A 91 -4.80 -12.57 13.93
N LEU A 92 -4.99 -11.93 12.79
CA LEU A 92 -3.98 -11.75 11.75
C LEU A 92 -3.69 -10.25 11.56
N SER A 93 -2.43 -9.91 11.29
CA SER A 93 -1.99 -8.54 11.00
C SER A 93 -2.01 -8.27 9.49
N HIS A 94 -2.42 -7.06 9.12
CA HIS A 94 -2.31 -6.51 7.76
C HIS A 94 -0.86 -6.15 7.37
N GLY A 95 0.06 -6.18 8.34
CA GLY A 95 1.48 -5.94 8.14
C GLY A 95 1.76 -4.55 7.58
N SER A 96 2.43 -4.47 6.43
CA SER A 96 2.89 -3.21 5.85
C SER A 96 1.80 -2.36 5.20
N TYR A 97 0.57 -2.87 5.02
CA TYR A 97 -0.48 -2.13 4.33
C TYR A 97 -1.89 -2.49 4.80
N ILE A 98 -2.64 -1.49 5.27
CA ILE A 98 -4.07 -1.60 5.58
C ILE A 98 -4.92 -0.72 4.68
N GLY A 99 -4.59 0.58 4.53
CA GLY A 99 -5.26 1.51 3.61
C GLY A 99 -6.79 1.42 3.64
N TYR A 100 -7.39 1.18 2.47
CA TYR A 100 -8.84 0.95 2.30
C TYR A 100 -9.27 -0.51 2.50
N LEU A 101 -8.36 -1.43 2.79
CA LEU A 101 -8.65 -2.86 2.83
C LEU A 101 -9.64 -3.22 3.94
N THR A 102 -9.68 -2.47 5.05
CA THR A 102 -10.72 -2.65 6.07
C THR A 102 -12.11 -2.45 5.48
N ALA A 103 -12.35 -1.33 4.81
CA ALA A 103 -13.63 -1.04 4.17
C ALA A 103 -13.95 -2.04 3.04
N ALA A 104 -12.95 -2.42 2.24
CA ALA A 104 -13.14 -3.44 1.21
C ALA A 104 -13.52 -4.81 1.81
N THR A 105 -12.89 -5.19 2.93
CA THR A 105 -13.17 -6.46 3.64
C THR A 105 -14.54 -6.47 4.28
N GLU A 106 -14.97 -5.36 4.87
CA GLU A 106 -16.32 -5.20 5.44
C GLU A 106 -17.42 -5.35 4.39
N CYS A 107 -17.16 -4.92 3.16
CA CYS A 107 -18.13 -4.93 2.06
C CYS A 107 -18.02 -6.16 1.15
N ALA A 108 -16.93 -6.93 1.26
CA ALA A 108 -16.67 -8.06 0.39
C ALA A 108 -17.62 -9.24 0.68
N ARG A 109 -18.03 -9.93 -0.38
CA ARG A 109 -18.80 -11.20 -0.24
C ARG A 109 -17.90 -12.39 0.08
N LEU A 110 -16.65 -12.33 -0.39
CA LEU A 110 -15.62 -13.35 -0.16
C LEU A 110 -14.32 -12.68 0.28
N VAL A 111 -13.75 -13.18 1.37
CA VAL A 111 -12.48 -12.72 1.94
C VAL A 111 -11.47 -13.86 1.86
N VAL A 112 -10.48 -13.68 0.97
CA VAL A 112 -9.38 -14.64 0.79
C VAL A 112 -8.12 -14.05 1.41
N ALA A 113 -7.45 -14.81 2.28
CA ALA A 113 -6.17 -14.43 2.85
C ALA A 113 -5.04 -15.23 2.24
N GLU A 114 -4.05 -14.53 1.71
CA GLU A 114 -2.71 -15.05 1.48
C GLU A 114 -1.91 -14.83 2.77
N VAL A 115 -1.70 -15.90 3.54
CA VAL A 115 -1.04 -15.86 4.85
C VAL A 115 0.44 -16.16 4.65
N ASN A 116 1.28 -15.16 4.91
CA ASN A 116 2.72 -15.23 4.67
C ASN A 116 3.51 -15.21 5.97
N ASP A 117 4.30 -16.26 6.23
CA ASP A 117 5.16 -16.37 7.41
C ASP A 117 6.24 -15.28 7.51
N LYS A 118 6.51 -14.56 6.42
CA LYS A 118 7.43 -13.40 6.37
C LYS A 118 6.74 -12.06 6.57
N MET A 119 5.41 -12.00 6.65
CA MET A 119 4.70 -10.75 6.87
C MET A 119 4.87 -10.28 8.32
N LEU A 120 5.17 -8.99 8.49
CA LEU A 120 5.37 -8.40 9.81
C LEU A 120 4.05 -8.21 10.57
N TRP A 121 4.15 -8.21 11.89
CA TRP A 121 3.06 -7.79 12.77
C TRP A 121 3.14 -6.28 13.02
N THR A 122 2.10 -5.54 12.66
CA THR A 122 1.97 -4.11 12.96
C THR A 122 0.86 -3.86 13.97
N TYR A 123 1.09 -2.93 14.88
CA TYR A 123 0.14 -2.53 15.91
C TYR A 123 -0.61 -1.24 15.53
N GLY A 124 -1.70 -0.95 16.24
CA GLY A 124 -2.42 0.32 16.12
C GLY A 124 -3.64 0.29 15.19
N GLN A 125 -3.99 -0.87 14.65
CA GLN A 125 -5.22 -1.10 13.87
C GLN A 125 -5.91 -2.38 14.36
N ASP A 126 -7.21 -2.51 14.08
CA ASP A 126 -7.98 -3.70 14.43
C ASP A 126 -7.44 -4.91 13.64
N PRO A 127 -6.81 -5.89 14.31
CA PRO A 127 -6.33 -7.07 13.63
C PRO A 127 -7.53 -7.91 13.17
N LEU A 128 -7.39 -8.59 12.04
CA LEU A 128 -8.48 -9.34 11.43
C LEU A 128 -8.59 -10.72 12.10
N HIS A 129 -9.71 -11.02 12.73
CA HIS A 129 -9.92 -12.36 13.29
C HIS A 129 -10.10 -13.40 12.17
N ILE A 130 -9.51 -14.58 12.33
CA ILE A 130 -9.51 -15.67 11.33
C ILE A 130 -10.92 -16.10 10.91
N SER A 131 -11.92 -15.94 11.79
CA SER A 131 -13.32 -16.25 11.49
C SER A 131 -13.97 -15.31 10.46
N LYS A 132 -13.26 -14.25 10.03
CA LYS A 132 -13.69 -13.33 8.97
C LYS A 132 -13.18 -13.77 7.59
N LEU A 133 -12.40 -14.85 7.51
CA LEU A 133 -11.81 -15.35 6.28
C LEU A 133 -12.63 -16.53 5.75
N ASP A 134 -12.92 -16.52 4.45
CA ASP A 134 -13.56 -17.64 3.76
C ASP A 134 -12.52 -18.67 3.28
N HIS A 135 -11.35 -18.19 2.86
CA HIS A 135 -10.26 -19.03 2.37
C HIS A 135 -8.89 -18.53 2.84
N ILE A 136 -7.98 -19.47 3.08
CA ILE A 136 -6.58 -19.21 3.43
C ILE A 136 -5.68 -19.92 2.42
N ILE A 137 -4.67 -19.19 1.95
CA ILE A 137 -3.59 -19.67 1.11
C ILE A 137 -2.28 -19.42 1.87
N GLU A 138 -1.65 -20.48 2.34
CA GLU A 138 -0.36 -20.36 3.03
C GLU A 138 0.77 -20.17 2.02
N VAL A 139 1.61 -19.17 2.26
CA VAL A 139 2.77 -18.84 1.42
C VAL A 139 3.98 -18.50 2.29
N SER A 140 5.16 -18.53 1.66
CA SER A 140 6.42 -18.11 2.30
C SER A 140 7.30 -17.48 1.23
N TYR A 141 7.27 -16.16 1.13
CA TYR A 141 8.18 -15.40 0.28
C TYR A 141 8.49 -14.01 0.86
N PRO A 142 9.64 -13.42 0.54
CA PRO A 142 10.02 -12.10 1.06
C PRO A 142 9.02 -11.01 0.71
N ILE A 143 8.79 -10.07 1.62
CA ILE A 143 7.96 -8.89 1.35
C ILE A 143 8.70 -7.99 0.36
N PRO A 144 8.05 -7.51 -0.73
CA PRO A 144 8.70 -6.63 -1.68
C PRO A 144 9.22 -5.34 -1.03
N GLU A 145 10.47 -4.99 -1.32
CA GLU A 145 11.09 -3.76 -0.86
C GLU A 145 11.14 -2.72 -2.00
N LEU A 146 10.94 -1.45 -1.64
CA LEU A 146 11.16 -0.34 -2.56
C LEU A 146 12.61 0.13 -2.42
N PRO A 147 13.43 0.11 -3.49
CA PRO A 147 14.81 0.56 -3.41
C PRO A 147 14.87 2.07 -3.15
N ALA A 148 15.89 2.50 -2.40
CA ALA A 148 16.15 3.90 -2.18
C ALA A 148 16.51 4.62 -3.49
N GLU A 149 16.00 5.83 -3.65
CA GLU A 149 16.32 6.67 -4.80
C GLU A 149 17.68 7.36 -4.62
N PRO A 150 18.48 7.52 -5.69
CA PRO A 150 19.74 8.27 -5.61
C PRO A 150 19.53 9.71 -5.15
N VAL A 151 20.31 10.14 -4.15
CA VAL A 151 20.28 11.52 -3.65
C VAL A 151 21.16 12.41 -4.53
N LEU A 152 20.55 13.44 -5.11
CA LEU A 152 21.21 14.48 -5.90
C LEU A 152 21.41 15.76 -5.06
N ASP A 153 22.32 16.64 -5.49
CA ASP A 153 22.57 17.91 -4.80
C ASP A 153 21.35 18.83 -4.78
N VAL A 154 20.47 18.73 -5.79
CA VAL A 154 19.19 19.47 -5.79
C VAL A 154 18.28 18.99 -4.65
N HIS A 155 18.25 17.69 -4.34
CA HIS A 155 17.47 17.15 -3.22
C HIS A 155 17.99 17.68 -1.89
N LYS A 156 19.32 17.77 -1.71
CA LYS A 156 19.94 18.37 -0.52
C LYS A 156 19.58 19.85 -0.32
N LYS A 157 19.56 20.62 -1.42
CA LYS A 157 19.15 22.03 -1.37
C LYS A 157 17.68 22.16 -0.94
N ILE A 158 16.78 21.37 -1.55
CA ILE A 158 15.36 21.35 -1.19
C ILE A 158 15.19 20.92 0.27
N GLY A 159 15.84 19.84 0.68
CA GLY A 159 15.74 19.29 2.02
C GLY A 159 16.10 20.29 3.11
N ARG A 160 17.16 21.09 2.89
CA ARG A 160 17.55 22.14 3.83
C ARG A 160 16.51 23.25 3.92
N TYR A 161 16.00 23.74 2.79
CA TYR A 161 14.95 24.77 2.81
C TYR A 161 13.68 24.29 3.51
N VAL A 162 13.30 23.03 3.32
CA VAL A 162 12.14 22.46 4.01
C VAL A 162 12.41 22.28 5.50
N ALA A 163 13.59 21.78 5.88
CA ALA A 163 13.96 21.59 7.29
C ALA A 163 14.00 22.90 8.09
N ASP A 164 14.33 24.02 7.45
CA ASP A 164 14.29 25.35 8.07
C ASP A 164 12.85 25.79 8.43
N LEU A 165 11.83 25.23 7.77
CA LEU A 165 10.42 25.49 8.05
C LEU A 165 9.83 24.57 9.13
N VAL A 166 10.56 23.52 9.54
CA VAL A 166 10.10 22.57 10.55
C VAL A 166 10.51 23.06 11.93
N GLU A 167 9.53 23.37 12.77
CA GLU A 167 9.74 23.79 14.15
C GLU A 167 9.77 22.59 15.11
N ASP A 168 10.36 22.76 16.29
CA ASP A 168 10.21 21.79 17.39
C ASP A 168 8.73 21.62 17.72
N GLY A 169 8.29 20.40 18.03
CA GLY A 169 6.87 20.11 18.27
C GLY A 169 6.03 19.84 17.00
N SER A 170 6.59 19.97 15.80
CA SER A 170 5.83 19.76 14.55
C SER A 170 5.39 18.30 14.38
N THR A 171 4.21 18.09 13.79
CA THR A 171 3.76 16.75 13.37
C THR A 171 4.07 16.52 11.89
N LEU A 172 4.83 15.47 11.59
CA LEU A 172 5.32 15.17 10.26
C LEU A 172 4.36 14.27 9.48
N GLN A 173 4.04 14.70 8.25
CA GLN A 173 3.52 13.87 7.17
C GLN A 173 4.58 13.83 6.07
N ILE A 174 5.00 12.63 5.68
CA ILE A 174 6.18 12.44 4.81
C ILE A 174 5.83 11.44 3.70
N GLY A 175 6.25 11.75 2.48
CA GLY A 175 6.08 10.87 1.32
C GLY A 175 7.27 9.94 1.08
N LEU A 176 7.24 9.25 -0.05
CA LEU A 176 8.35 8.41 -0.54
C LEU A 176 9.28 9.22 -1.47
N GLY A 177 10.56 8.86 -1.47
CA GLY A 177 11.52 9.30 -2.49
C GLY A 177 12.65 10.16 -1.92
N ALA A 178 13.59 10.51 -2.79
CA ALA A 178 14.86 11.12 -2.36
C ALA A 178 14.70 12.47 -1.65
N VAL A 179 13.68 13.28 -1.99
CA VAL A 179 13.45 14.57 -1.34
C VAL A 179 12.97 14.38 0.11
N PRO A 180 11.86 13.66 0.38
CA PRO A 180 11.44 13.31 1.75
C PRO A 180 12.56 12.72 2.62
N ASP A 181 13.33 11.78 2.07
CA ASP A 181 14.42 11.11 2.79
C ASP A 181 15.50 12.08 3.23
N VAL A 182 15.84 13.03 2.36
CA VAL A 182 16.85 14.05 2.64
C VAL A 182 16.31 15.10 3.62
N VAL A 183 15.03 15.46 3.57
CA VAL A 183 14.41 16.33 4.59
C VAL A 183 14.63 15.74 5.98
N LEU A 184 14.31 14.46 6.17
CA LEU A 184 14.47 13.77 7.45
C LEU A 184 15.90 13.85 7.98
N SER A 185 16.90 13.71 7.11
CA SER A 185 18.32 13.79 7.51
C SER A 185 18.71 15.15 8.11
N PHE A 186 18.04 16.23 7.72
CA PHE A 186 18.27 17.58 8.23
C PHE A 186 17.44 17.94 9.47
N LEU A 187 16.57 17.05 9.94
CA LEU A 187 15.79 17.26 11.17
C LEU A 187 16.54 16.81 12.43
N SER A 188 17.76 16.28 12.27
CA SER A 188 18.67 15.96 13.38
C SER A 188 18.90 17.20 14.25
N GLY A 189 18.49 17.15 15.51
CA GLY A 189 18.59 18.27 16.47
C GLY A 189 17.29 19.03 16.75
N ARG A 190 16.21 18.75 15.99
CA ARG A 190 14.84 19.14 16.39
C ARG A 190 14.40 18.36 17.62
N LYS A 191 13.32 18.80 18.28
CA LYS A 191 12.79 18.16 19.49
C LYS A 191 11.28 18.02 19.45
N GLY A 192 10.80 16.92 20.03
CA GLY A 192 9.37 16.69 20.24
C GLY A 192 8.58 16.59 18.94
N LEU A 193 9.20 16.12 17.85
CA LEU A 193 8.48 15.94 16.60
C LEU A 193 7.48 14.78 16.74
N GLY A 194 6.27 14.98 16.24
CA GLY A 194 5.26 13.93 16.12
C GLY A 194 5.23 13.34 14.71
N VAL A 195 4.56 12.20 14.54
CA VAL A 195 4.37 11.57 13.22
C VAL A 195 2.90 11.23 13.03
N HIS A 196 2.32 11.76 11.95
CA HIS A 196 1.01 11.36 11.47
C HIS A 196 1.07 11.37 9.94
N THR A 197 1.32 10.20 9.35
CA THR A 197 1.69 10.06 7.94
C THR A 197 0.94 8.95 7.24
N GLU A 198 0.72 9.12 5.93
CA GLU A 198 0.14 8.09 5.05
C GLU A 198 1.08 6.89 4.91
N ILE A 199 2.38 7.15 4.78
CA ILE A 199 3.42 6.15 4.54
C ILE A 199 4.58 6.38 5.51
N LEU A 200 5.07 5.29 6.09
CA LEU A 200 6.24 5.29 6.97
C LEU A 200 7.40 4.56 6.27
N THR A 201 8.60 5.13 6.34
CA THR A 201 9.82 4.52 5.80
C THR A 201 10.88 4.35 6.87
N ASN A 202 11.89 3.51 6.60
CA ASN A 202 13.01 3.30 7.51
C ASN A 202 13.82 4.56 7.81
N ASN A 203 13.71 5.61 6.98
CA ASN A 203 14.44 6.86 7.17
C ASN A 203 14.00 7.65 8.40
N ILE A 204 12.87 7.28 9.01
CA ILE A 204 12.41 7.87 10.27
C ILE A 204 13.09 7.25 11.50
N VAL A 205 13.60 6.02 11.38
CA VAL A 205 14.13 5.24 12.50
C VAL A 205 15.25 5.98 13.24
N PRO A 206 16.25 6.58 12.56
CA PRO A 206 17.30 7.32 13.26
C PRO A 206 16.77 8.48 14.11
N LEU A 207 15.71 9.16 13.68
CA LEU A 207 15.13 10.27 14.45
C LEU A 207 14.35 9.80 15.68
N ILE A 208 13.72 8.63 15.60
CA ILE A 208 13.09 7.98 16.77
C ILE A 208 14.18 7.55 17.76
N GLU A 209 15.22 6.86 17.29
CA GLU A 209 16.33 6.39 18.13
C GLU A 209 17.09 7.54 18.81
N GLN A 210 17.16 8.70 18.16
CA GLN A 210 17.75 9.92 18.72
C GLN A 210 16.81 10.68 19.68
N GLY A 211 15.55 10.26 19.84
CA GLY A 211 14.54 10.98 20.62
C GLY A 211 14.13 12.33 20.05
N VAL A 212 14.40 12.56 18.75
CA VAL A 212 13.91 13.73 18.02
C VAL A 212 12.40 13.60 17.81
N ILE A 213 11.95 12.39 17.47
CA ILE A 213 10.54 12.02 17.38
C ILE A 213 10.12 11.33 18.67
N THR A 214 9.00 11.77 19.25
CA THR A 214 8.49 11.28 20.55
C THR A 214 6.98 11.19 20.58
#